data_AF-A0A950PNN9-F1
#
_entry.id   AF-A0A950PNN9-F1
#
_cell.length_a   1.000
_cell.length_b   1.000
_cell.length_c   1.000
_cell.angle_alpha   90.00
_cell.angle_beta   90.00
_cell.angle_gamma   90.00
#
_symmetry.space_group_name_H-M   'P 1'
#
loop_
_entity.id
_entity.type
_entity.pdbx_description
1 polymer ?
#
loop_
_entity_poly.entity_id
_entity_poly.type
_entity_poly.pdbx_seq_one_letter_code
_entity_poly.pdbx_strand_id
1 'polypeptide(L)'
;MLTDWVLIARLAAELGERLRGGRVRDAGMLNDGRVALRLHSRGTVVTLAIDPFFSPPIATLEDGQCGVTPAPGFGRALADALIGMVLHGVSARRHDRLLKLEFRARSKFGVSGELLLYAELVPRFGNVVLAKGERVIAALKEFPPGAAGRRSILAGQRYELPPLPERPRTLAAAPVSEEWLRRPIHVYRRDGRIVAAYVTPLDAPEGPEHTIEASLLDVFAQLRAERGHAERSQHGERRRQRLFRRLDERDRKAHAELAALSEKRRRAGDREMLRRDGEEIFATLHERPREERATLKDRATALFAEYKKLGKSLPHIELRVRDLTALLASIETLRWEAERARDEDLPDVETAAAQLEPRQKPAKTRAAAPKRRRALE
;
A
#
# COMPACT_ATOMS: atom_id res chain seq x y z
N MET A 1 -13.52 -15.62 18.36
CA MET A 1 -13.59 -14.15 18.56
C MET A 1 -12.27 -13.74 19.18
N LEU A 2 -11.60 -12.72 18.66
CA LEU A 2 -10.24 -12.35 19.10
C LEU A 2 -10.19 -11.10 19.98
N THR A 3 -11.30 -10.35 20.03
CA THR A 3 -11.48 -9.19 20.92
C THR A 3 -12.91 -9.16 21.42
N ASP A 4 -13.11 -9.01 22.71
CA ASP A 4 -14.37 -8.68 23.37
C ASP A 4 -14.13 -7.59 24.43
N TRP A 5 -15.18 -7.12 25.12
CA TRP A 5 -15.05 -6.05 26.10
C TRP A 5 -14.20 -6.44 27.32
N VAL A 6 -14.14 -7.74 27.65
CA VAL A 6 -13.33 -8.25 28.78
C VAL A 6 -11.85 -8.24 28.41
N LEU A 7 -11.52 -8.63 27.18
CA LEU A 7 -10.16 -8.51 26.64
C LEU A 7 -9.74 -7.04 26.53
N ILE A 8 -10.64 -6.12 26.14
CA ILE A 8 -10.29 -4.68 26.13
C ILE A 8 -10.08 -4.15 27.56
N ALA A 9 -10.83 -4.64 28.54
CA ALA A 9 -10.57 -4.32 29.95
C ALA A 9 -9.23 -4.89 30.44
N ARG A 10 -8.87 -6.12 30.05
CA ARG A 10 -7.54 -6.70 30.30
C ARG A 10 -6.43 -5.88 29.65
N LEU A 11 -6.62 -5.47 28.39
CA LEU A 11 -5.70 -4.60 27.67
C LEU A 11 -5.48 -3.28 28.41
N ALA A 12 -6.55 -2.65 28.90
CA ALA A 12 -6.46 -1.40 29.65
C ALA A 12 -5.64 -1.56 30.94
N ALA A 13 -5.84 -2.67 31.67
CA ALA A 13 -5.07 -2.99 32.87
C ALA A 13 -3.58 -3.18 32.54
N GLU A 14 -3.24 -3.99 31.54
CA GLU A 14 -1.84 -4.24 31.14
C GLU A 14 -1.14 -2.95 30.65
N LEU A 15 -1.83 -2.12 29.86
CA LEU A 15 -1.32 -0.82 29.43
C LEU A 15 -1.12 0.13 30.62
N GLY A 16 -2.06 0.14 31.58
CA GLY A 16 -1.94 0.92 32.81
C GLY A 16 -0.73 0.50 33.63
N GLU A 17 -0.51 -0.80 33.80
CA GLU A 17 0.63 -1.35 34.54
C GLU A 17 1.98 -1.01 33.89
N ARG A 18 2.06 -1.01 32.55
CA ARG A 18 3.32 -0.74 31.82
C ARG A 18 3.59 0.75 31.57
N LEU A 19 2.56 1.54 31.31
CA LEU A 19 2.71 2.92 30.77
C LEU A 19 2.30 4.04 31.72
N ARG A 20 1.58 3.77 32.82
CA ARG A 20 1.15 4.83 33.75
C ARG A 20 2.36 5.58 34.33
N GLY A 21 2.27 6.91 34.34
CA GLY A 21 3.37 7.81 34.70
C GLY A 21 4.36 8.06 33.56
N GLY A 22 4.20 7.38 32.41
CA GLY A 22 5.02 7.58 31.23
C GLY A 22 4.80 8.96 30.62
N ARG A 23 5.90 9.62 30.24
CA ARG A 23 5.85 10.92 29.56
C ARG A 23 5.86 10.73 28.05
N VAL A 24 4.90 11.34 27.36
CA VAL A 24 4.84 11.33 25.90
C VAL A 24 6.03 12.12 25.33
N ARG A 25 6.89 11.43 24.61
CA ARG A 25 8.05 11.99 23.90
C ARG A 25 7.69 12.38 22.48
N ASP A 26 6.84 11.59 21.85
CA ASP A 26 6.40 11.79 20.48
C ASP A 26 4.98 11.23 20.29
N ALA A 27 4.22 11.78 19.36
CA ALA A 27 2.85 11.38 19.07
C ALA A 27 2.49 11.68 17.61
N GLY A 28 1.75 10.78 16.95
CA GLY A 28 1.44 10.93 15.53
C GLY A 28 1.02 9.63 14.86
N MET A 29 1.46 9.44 13.61
CA MET A 29 1.15 8.26 12.80
C MET A 29 2.42 7.46 12.47
N LEU A 30 2.29 6.14 12.39
CA LEU A 30 3.29 5.27 11.78
C LEU A 30 3.09 5.22 10.26
N ASN A 31 4.13 4.77 9.54
CA ASN A 31 4.10 4.64 8.07
C ASN A 31 3.02 3.69 7.57
N ASP A 32 2.59 2.73 8.39
CA ASP A 32 1.51 1.79 8.09
C ASP A 32 0.11 2.30 8.46
N GLY A 33 -0.02 3.58 8.85
CA GLY A 33 -1.30 4.23 9.12
C GLY A 33 -1.85 4.03 10.53
N ARG A 34 -1.09 3.41 11.44
CA ARG A 34 -1.46 3.30 12.85
C ARG A 34 -1.20 4.58 13.61
N VAL A 35 -1.99 4.80 14.66
CA VAL A 35 -1.76 5.89 15.61
C VAL A 35 -0.67 5.44 16.58
N ALA A 36 0.35 6.27 16.80
CA ALA A 36 1.45 5.95 17.72
C ALA A 36 1.68 7.04 18.76
N LEU A 37 1.94 6.59 19.98
CA LEU A 37 2.44 7.40 21.08
C LEU A 37 3.75 6.79 21.56
N ARG A 38 4.82 7.57 21.55
CA ARG A 38 6.11 7.17 22.13
C ARG A 38 6.19 7.69 23.55
N LEU A 39 6.24 6.79 24.53
CA LEU A 39 6.27 7.13 25.95
C LEU A 39 7.61 6.73 26.57
N HIS A 40 8.18 7.63 27.35
CA HIS A 40 9.27 7.31 28.26
C HIS A 40 8.68 6.87 29.61
N SER A 41 8.78 5.58 29.93
CA SER A 41 8.25 4.96 31.15
C SER A 41 9.34 4.08 31.79
N ARG A 42 9.54 4.20 33.10
CA ARG A 42 10.49 3.37 33.88
C ARG A 42 11.89 3.24 33.25
N GLY A 43 12.44 4.33 32.70
CA GLY A 43 13.78 4.35 32.10
C GLY A 43 13.88 3.78 30.68
N THR A 44 12.77 3.33 30.10
CA THR A 44 12.70 2.80 28.73
C THR A 44 11.75 3.65 27.88
N VAL A 45 11.98 3.62 26.57
CA VAL A 45 11.09 4.26 25.59
C VAL A 45 10.31 3.16 24.87
N VAL A 46 8.99 3.23 24.99
CA VAL A 46 8.06 2.26 24.39
C VAL A 46 7.12 3.00 23.45
N THR A 47 6.79 2.37 22.33
CA THR A 47 5.80 2.90 21.38
C THR A 47 4.49 2.15 21.57
N LEU A 48 3.44 2.84 22.02
CA LEU A 48 2.08 2.35 21.96
C LEU A 48 1.53 2.58 20.54
N ALA A 49 1.27 1.51 19.81
CA ALA A 49 0.69 1.57 18.47
C ALA A 49 -0.76 1.06 18.50
N ILE A 50 -1.71 1.88 18.07
CA ILE A 50 -3.14 1.58 18.04
C ILE A 50 -3.57 1.40 16.58
N ASP A 51 -4.12 0.23 16.29
CA ASP A 51 -4.66 -0.12 14.98
C ASP A 51 -6.18 -0.37 15.09
N PRO A 52 -7.01 0.68 14.93
CA PRO A 52 -8.45 0.55 15.01
C PRO A 52 -9.04 -0.20 13.80
N PHE A 53 -8.24 -0.51 12.77
CA PHE A 53 -8.68 -1.09 11.51
C PHE A 53 -8.15 -2.49 11.24
N PHE A 54 -7.22 -2.98 12.07
CA PHE A 54 -6.87 -4.39 12.10
C PHE A 54 -8.14 -5.24 12.34
N SER A 55 -8.10 -6.52 11.98
CA SER A 55 -9.27 -7.41 12.10
C SER A 55 -8.94 -8.61 12.99
N PRO A 56 -9.15 -8.58 14.31
CA PRO A 56 -9.87 -7.54 15.05
C PRO A 56 -9.02 -6.28 15.29
N PRO A 57 -9.61 -5.14 15.66
CA PRO A 57 -8.83 -3.96 16.06
C PRO A 57 -7.98 -4.24 17.31
N ILE A 58 -6.74 -3.76 17.34
CA ILE A 58 -5.77 -4.07 18.42
C ILE A 58 -4.96 -2.84 18.83
N ALA A 59 -4.29 -2.93 19.98
CA ALA A 59 -3.21 -2.04 20.37
C ALA A 59 -2.00 -2.86 20.84
N THR A 60 -0.80 -2.48 20.41
CA THR A 60 0.45 -3.19 20.71
C THR A 60 1.46 -2.26 21.37
N LEU A 61 2.41 -2.84 22.11
CA LEU A 61 3.63 -2.15 22.53
C LEU A 61 4.77 -2.63 21.64
N GLU A 62 5.45 -1.67 21.02
CA GLU A 62 6.61 -1.90 20.16
C GLU A 62 7.82 -1.19 20.76
N ASP A 63 9.01 -1.67 20.42
CA ASP A 63 10.25 -1.01 20.84
C ASP A 63 10.31 0.43 20.29
N GLY A 64 10.93 1.32 21.05
CA GLY A 64 10.98 2.77 20.79
C GLY A 64 11.65 3.21 19.48
N GLN A 65 11.95 2.28 18.56
CA GLN A 65 12.61 2.52 17.28
C GLN A 65 11.65 2.92 16.16
N CYS A 66 10.35 2.60 16.28
CA CYS A 66 9.36 2.92 15.25
C CYS A 66 9.13 4.44 15.14
N GLY A 67 9.65 5.06 14.07
CA GLY A 67 9.51 6.49 13.80
C GLY A 67 8.06 6.95 13.80
N VAL A 68 7.75 7.96 14.60
CA VAL A 68 6.44 8.60 14.63
C VAL A 68 6.52 9.87 13.79
N THR A 69 5.69 9.96 12.76
CA THR A 69 5.71 11.12 11.86
C THR A 69 4.49 11.98 12.17
N PRO A 70 4.66 13.28 12.46
CA PRO A 70 3.54 14.20 12.60
C PRO A 70 2.96 14.49 11.20
N ALA A 71 2.15 13.56 10.69
CA ALA A 71 1.44 13.73 9.44
C ALA A 71 0.38 14.85 9.56
N PRO A 72 0.07 15.60 8.49
CA PRO A 72 -1.01 16.58 8.50
C PRO A 72 -2.34 16.02 9.02
N GLY A 73 -3.18 16.87 9.62
CA GLY A 73 -4.46 16.45 10.20
C GLY A 73 -4.32 15.84 11.59
N PHE A 74 -4.92 14.66 11.80
CA PHE A 74 -5.00 14.04 13.13
C PHE A 74 -3.63 13.76 13.77
N GLY A 75 -2.64 13.30 12.99
CA GLY A 75 -1.29 13.03 13.50
C GLY A 75 -0.61 14.27 14.09
N ARG A 76 -0.69 15.40 13.38
CA ARG A 76 -0.18 16.69 13.86
C ARG A 76 -0.95 17.18 15.08
N ALA A 77 -2.27 17.05 15.10
CA ALA A 77 -3.09 17.42 16.26
C ALA A 77 -2.73 16.60 17.51
N LEU A 78 -2.41 15.31 17.36
CA LEU A 78 -1.90 14.48 18.45
C LEU A 78 -0.53 14.96 18.95
N ALA A 79 0.41 15.25 18.03
CA ALA A 79 1.73 15.76 18.37
C ALA A 79 1.64 17.06 19.18
N ASP A 80 0.92 18.05 18.66
CA ASP A 80 0.78 19.37 19.26
C ASP A 80 0.10 19.32 20.64
N ALA A 81 -0.80 18.34 20.85
CA ALA A 81 -1.58 18.24 22.08
C ALA A 81 -0.94 17.36 23.17
N LEU A 82 -0.33 16.24 22.80
CA LEU A 82 0.07 15.20 23.76
C LEU A 82 1.57 15.22 24.09
N ILE A 83 2.45 15.75 23.23
CA ILE A 83 3.90 15.76 23.50
C ILE A 83 4.18 16.51 24.80
N GLY A 84 4.95 15.88 25.69
CA GLY A 84 5.30 16.42 27.00
C GLY A 84 4.28 16.15 28.10
N MET A 85 3.06 15.69 27.78
CA MET A 85 2.07 15.24 28.77
C MET A 85 2.46 13.91 29.40
N VAL A 86 1.87 13.62 30.56
CA VAL A 86 2.07 12.36 31.29
C VAL A 86 0.80 11.53 31.22
N LEU A 87 0.92 10.25 30.87
CA LEU A 87 -0.18 9.30 30.92
C LEU A 87 -0.55 9.02 32.38
N HIS A 88 -1.70 9.50 32.81
CA HIS A 88 -2.19 9.39 34.19
C HIS A 88 -3.00 8.12 34.43
N GLY A 89 -3.79 7.69 33.45
CA GLY A 89 -4.68 6.55 33.60
C GLY A 89 -5.03 5.90 32.26
N VAL A 90 -5.33 4.61 32.32
CA VAL A 90 -5.86 3.83 31.21
C VAL A 90 -7.07 3.06 31.73
N SER A 91 -8.19 3.11 31.03
CA SER A 91 -9.42 2.41 31.41
C SER A 91 -10.16 1.91 30.17
N ALA A 92 -11.05 0.94 30.36
CA ALA A 92 -11.96 0.49 29.32
C ALA A 92 -13.40 0.79 29.73
N ARG A 93 -14.26 1.11 28.77
CA ARG A 93 -15.70 1.26 29.03
C ARG A 93 -16.35 -0.12 29.15
N ARG A 94 -17.04 -0.36 30.26
CA ARG A 94 -17.76 -1.61 30.51
C ARG A 94 -18.71 -1.94 29.36
N HIS A 95 -18.73 -3.21 28.94
CA HIS A 95 -19.56 -3.73 27.83
C HIS A 95 -19.24 -3.18 26.45
N ASP A 96 -18.15 -2.44 26.30
CA ASP A 96 -17.75 -1.78 25.07
C ASP A 96 -16.30 -2.14 24.73
N ARG A 97 -15.92 -1.99 23.47
CA ARG A 97 -14.52 -2.13 23.02
C ARG A 97 -13.88 -0.76 22.87
N LEU A 98 -13.99 0.04 23.92
CA LEU A 98 -13.49 1.41 23.95
C LEU A 98 -12.44 1.54 25.04
N LEU A 99 -11.22 1.87 24.62
CA LEU A 99 -10.08 2.16 25.46
C LEU A 99 -9.97 3.67 25.65
N LYS A 100 -9.82 4.13 26.89
CA LYS A 100 -9.66 5.53 27.27
C LYS A 100 -8.29 5.73 27.92
N LEU A 101 -7.49 6.62 27.36
CA LEU A 101 -6.22 7.07 27.93
C LEU A 101 -6.36 8.49 28.44
N GLU A 102 -5.91 8.74 29.66
CA GLU A 102 -6.04 10.02 30.36
C GLU A 102 -4.67 10.66 30.50
N PHE A 103 -4.47 11.82 29.88
CA PHE A 103 -3.21 12.55 29.90
C PHE A 103 -3.34 13.80 30.75
N ARG A 104 -2.31 14.07 31.55
CA ARG A 104 -2.21 15.28 32.37
C ARG A 104 -0.90 15.99 32.11
N ALA A 105 -0.97 17.31 32.02
CA ALA A 105 0.18 18.20 32.10
C ALA A 105 0.04 19.08 33.33
N ARG A 106 1.13 19.27 34.09
CA ARG A 106 1.21 20.32 35.11
C ARG A 106 1.98 21.49 34.52
N SER A 107 1.36 22.67 34.48
CA SER A 107 2.09 23.89 34.15
C SER A 107 2.96 24.32 35.33
N LYS A 108 3.98 25.13 35.06
CA LYS A 108 4.82 25.79 36.08
C LYS A 108 4.04 26.71 37.03
N PHE A 109 2.79 27.04 36.67
CA PHE A 109 1.88 27.88 37.45
C PHE A 109 0.74 27.08 38.11
N GLY A 110 0.84 25.75 38.17
CA GLY A 110 -0.15 24.90 38.81
C GLY A 110 -1.43 24.65 38.00
N VAL A 111 -1.54 25.20 36.79
CA VAL A 111 -2.67 24.91 35.88
C VAL A 111 -2.51 23.51 35.31
N SER A 112 -3.44 22.60 35.65
CA SER A 112 -3.47 21.26 35.10
C SER A 112 -4.27 21.22 33.79
N GLY A 113 -3.63 20.81 32.70
CA GLY A 113 -4.33 20.45 31.46
C GLY A 113 -4.65 18.96 31.45
N GLU A 114 -5.91 18.60 31.22
CA GLU A 114 -6.34 17.20 31.05
C GLU A 114 -6.83 16.99 29.61
N LEU A 115 -6.33 15.94 28.97
CA LEU A 115 -6.74 15.48 27.64
C LEU A 115 -7.05 14.00 27.68
N LEU A 116 -8.03 13.60 26.86
CA LEU A 116 -8.53 12.23 26.77
C LEU A 116 -8.31 11.72 25.36
N LEU A 117 -7.73 10.53 25.22
CA LEU A 117 -7.62 9.83 23.95
C LEU A 117 -8.50 8.57 24.02
N TYR A 118 -9.52 8.53 23.19
CA TYR A 118 -10.42 7.40 23.05
C TYR A 118 -10.01 6.58 21.84
N ALA A 119 -9.75 5.28 22.03
CA ALA A 119 -9.57 4.32 20.95
C ALA A 119 -10.76 3.38 20.91
N GLU A 120 -11.56 3.51 19.86
CA GLU A 120 -12.73 2.68 19.60
C GLU A 120 -12.26 1.46 18.80
N LEU A 121 -12.07 0.34 19.49
CA LEU A 121 -11.60 -0.93 18.94
C LEU A 121 -12.79 -1.79 18.48
N VAL A 122 -13.74 -1.13 17.80
CA VAL A 122 -14.96 -1.75 17.29
C VAL A 122 -14.72 -2.21 15.85
N PRO A 123 -14.90 -3.52 15.52
CA PRO A 123 -14.72 -4.00 14.16
C PRO A 123 -15.54 -3.19 13.16
N ARG A 124 -14.92 -2.79 12.03
CA ARG A 124 -15.49 -1.96 10.94
C ARG A 124 -15.82 -0.51 11.31
N PHE A 125 -16.02 -0.20 12.59
CA PHE A 125 -16.39 1.13 13.09
C PHE A 125 -15.30 1.78 13.92
N GLY A 126 -14.08 1.24 13.90
CA GLY A 126 -13.01 1.73 14.74
C GLY A 126 -12.66 3.21 14.48
N ASN A 127 -12.19 3.89 15.51
CA ASN A 127 -11.79 5.28 15.45
C ASN A 127 -10.80 5.61 16.57
N VAL A 128 -10.09 6.73 16.45
CA VAL A 128 -9.32 7.32 17.55
C VAL A 128 -9.71 8.78 17.67
N VAL A 129 -10.11 9.21 18.86
CA VAL A 129 -10.64 10.55 19.10
C VAL A 129 -9.88 11.20 20.26
N LEU A 130 -9.27 12.35 19.97
CA LEU A 130 -8.66 13.21 20.98
C LEU A 130 -9.70 14.23 21.46
N ALA A 131 -9.88 14.34 22.77
CA ALA A 131 -10.87 15.21 23.39
C ALA A 131 -10.33 15.97 24.61
N LYS A 132 -10.97 17.10 24.92
CA LYS A 132 -10.78 17.87 26.15
C LYS A 132 -12.12 18.05 26.85
N GLY A 133 -12.26 17.44 28.03
CA GLY A 133 -13.58 17.25 28.64
C GLY A 133 -14.49 16.50 27.68
N GLU A 134 -15.64 17.08 27.35
CA GLU A 134 -16.59 16.50 26.38
C GLU A 134 -16.41 17.02 24.95
N ARG A 135 -15.38 17.82 24.64
CA ARG A 135 -15.21 18.40 23.29
C ARG A 135 -14.15 17.66 22.48
N VAL A 136 -14.49 17.31 21.25
CA VAL A 136 -13.55 16.73 20.28
C VAL A 136 -12.52 17.80 19.89
N ILE A 137 -11.24 17.47 20.03
CA ILE A 137 -10.14 18.28 19.47
C ILE A 137 -9.88 17.84 18.03
N ALA A 138 -9.70 16.55 17.82
CA ALA A 138 -9.45 15.95 16.53
C ALA A 138 -9.86 14.47 16.55
N ALA A 139 -10.16 13.89 15.40
CA ALA A 139 -10.43 12.46 15.27
C ALA A 139 -9.73 11.89 14.04
N LEU A 140 -9.38 10.60 14.10
CA LEU A 140 -8.80 9.88 12.96
C LEU A 140 -9.81 9.76 11.81
N LYS A 141 -11.09 9.55 12.13
CA LYS A 141 -12.22 9.65 11.20
C LYS A 141 -13.22 10.67 11.72
N GLU A 142 -13.50 11.67 10.89
CA GLU A 142 -14.49 12.71 11.17
C GLU A 142 -15.82 12.41 10.48
N PHE A 143 -16.93 12.69 11.18
CA PHE A 143 -18.30 12.52 10.71
C PHE A 143 -19.06 13.82 11.00
N PRO A 144 -19.40 14.63 9.98
CA PRO A 144 -20.17 15.84 10.19
C PRO A 144 -21.62 15.52 10.60
N PRO A 145 -22.33 16.48 11.22
CA PRO A 145 -23.75 16.35 11.50
C PRO A 145 -24.57 16.01 10.24
N GLY A 146 -25.55 15.12 10.36
CA GLY A 146 -26.41 14.70 9.24
C GLY A 146 -25.87 13.56 8.38
N ALA A 147 -24.65 13.06 8.65
CA ALA A 147 -24.09 11.91 7.95
C ALA A 147 -24.78 10.59 8.36
N ALA A 148 -25.76 10.15 7.57
CA ALA A 148 -26.22 8.75 7.45
C ALA A 148 -26.39 7.96 8.78
N GLY A 149 -27.11 8.54 9.75
CA GLY A 149 -27.44 7.87 11.02
C GLY A 149 -26.24 7.56 11.92
N ARG A 150 -25.06 8.14 11.65
CA ARG A 150 -23.87 8.06 12.51
C ARG A 150 -23.86 9.24 13.47
N ARG A 151 -23.32 9.01 14.67
CA ARG A 151 -23.06 10.11 15.62
C ARG A 151 -22.04 11.08 15.05
N SER A 152 -22.21 12.36 15.37
CA SER A 152 -21.30 13.42 14.92
C SER A 152 -19.96 13.30 15.64
N ILE A 153 -18.85 13.34 14.89
CA ILE A 153 -17.49 13.39 15.41
C ILE A 153 -16.72 14.40 14.57
N LEU A 154 -16.64 15.63 15.05
CA LEU A 154 -15.95 16.73 14.37
C LEU A 154 -15.32 17.65 15.40
N ALA A 155 -14.17 18.24 15.08
CA ALA A 155 -13.52 19.20 15.95
C ALA A 155 -14.48 20.29 16.47
N GLY A 156 -14.41 20.58 17.77
CA GLY A 156 -15.27 21.54 18.47
C GLY A 156 -16.63 21.00 18.93
N GLN A 157 -17.11 19.90 18.35
CA GLN A 157 -18.37 19.27 18.74
C GLN A 157 -18.25 18.47 20.04
N ARG A 158 -19.40 18.17 20.66
CA ARG A 158 -19.46 17.27 21.80
C ARG A 158 -19.11 15.85 21.36
N TYR A 159 -18.20 15.18 22.08
CA TYR A 159 -17.90 13.77 21.85
C TYR A 159 -19.00 12.91 22.45
N GLU A 160 -19.73 12.23 21.58
CA GLU A 160 -20.68 11.19 21.98
C GLU A 160 -20.00 9.83 21.93
N LEU A 161 -20.15 9.05 23.00
CA LEU A 161 -19.64 7.68 23.06
C LEU A 161 -20.40 6.77 22.08
N PRO A 162 -19.79 5.68 21.58
CA PRO A 162 -20.51 4.65 20.85
C PRO A 162 -21.75 4.15 21.61
N PRO A 163 -22.85 3.81 20.91
CA PRO A 163 -23.98 3.15 21.57
C PRO A 163 -23.52 1.80 22.12
N LEU A 164 -23.97 1.45 23.32
CA LEU A 164 -23.71 0.12 23.86
C LEU A 164 -24.51 -0.94 23.08
N PRO A 165 -23.95 -2.15 22.89
CA PRO A 165 -24.73 -3.25 22.33
C PRO A 165 -25.86 -3.63 23.30
N GLU A 166 -27.05 -3.95 22.77
CA GLU A 166 -28.19 -4.41 23.58
C GLU A 166 -27.84 -5.63 24.45
N ARG A 167 -26.98 -6.52 23.92
CA ARG A 167 -26.44 -7.68 24.63
C ARG A 167 -24.93 -7.75 24.43
N PRO A 168 -24.13 -7.53 25.49
CA PRO A 168 -22.68 -7.66 25.41
C PRO A 168 -22.30 -9.10 25.07
N ARG A 169 -21.60 -9.31 23.95
CA ARG A 169 -21.04 -10.63 23.63
C ARG A 169 -19.78 -10.85 24.45
N THR A 170 -19.84 -11.76 25.41
CA THR A 170 -18.69 -12.26 26.17
C THR A 170 -18.87 -13.74 26.45
N LEU A 171 -17.78 -14.51 26.44
CA LEU A 171 -17.79 -15.91 26.87
C LEU A 171 -17.56 -16.06 28.38
N ALA A 172 -17.23 -14.97 29.08
CA ALA A 172 -17.15 -15.00 30.52
C ALA A 172 -18.55 -15.12 31.13
N ALA A 173 -18.78 -16.16 31.94
CA ALA A 173 -19.98 -16.26 32.76
C ALA A 173 -20.07 -15.03 33.69
N ALA A 174 -21.23 -14.38 33.72
CA ALA A 174 -21.42 -13.16 34.50
C ALA A 174 -21.48 -13.45 36.01
N PRO A 175 -21.02 -12.51 36.87
CA PRO A 175 -20.40 -11.23 36.53
C PRO A 175 -18.86 -11.30 36.42
N VAL A 176 -18.32 -10.64 35.39
CA VAL A 176 -16.88 -10.38 35.23
C VAL A 176 -16.42 -9.44 36.35
N SER A 177 -15.53 -9.90 37.23
CA SER A 177 -14.90 -9.10 38.30
C SER A 177 -13.48 -8.66 37.92
N GLU A 178 -12.85 -7.77 38.70
CA GLU A 178 -11.44 -7.40 38.48
C GLU A 178 -10.48 -8.59 38.55
N GLU A 179 -10.82 -9.63 39.30
CA GLU A 179 -10.05 -10.86 39.38
C GLU A 179 -10.00 -11.59 38.02
N TRP A 180 -11.07 -11.51 37.23
CA TRP A 180 -11.09 -12.07 35.87
C TRP A 180 -10.13 -11.35 34.94
N LEU A 181 -9.90 -10.05 35.18
CA LEU A 181 -8.90 -9.29 34.45
C LEU A 181 -7.48 -9.68 34.84
N ARG A 182 -7.26 -10.51 35.86
CA ARG A 182 -5.92 -11.02 36.25
C ARG A 182 -5.66 -12.44 35.78
N ARG A 183 -6.71 -13.18 35.38
CA ARG A 183 -6.61 -14.54 34.85
C ARG A 183 -5.71 -14.63 33.62
N PRO A 184 -5.08 -15.79 33.38
CA PRO A 184 -4.30 -15.98 32.19
C PRO A 184 -5.20 -16.02 30.95
N ILE A 185 -4.59 -15.83 29.78
CA ILE A 185 -5.30 -15.75 28.50
C ILE A 185 -5.20 -17.10 27.82
N HIS A 186 -6.35 -17.68 27.51
CA HIS A 186 -6.47 -18.93 26.78
C HIS A 186 -6.44 -18.62 25.29
N VAL A 187 -5.36 -19.02 24.61
CA VAL A 187 -5.14 -18.75 23.19
C VAL A 187 -5.30 -20.04 22.40
N TYR A 188 -6.09 -19.95 21.34
CA TYR A 188 -6.44 -21.06 20.47
C TYR A 188 -5.81 -20.84 19.10
N ARG A 189 -5.07 -21.84 18.60
CA ARG A 189 -4.34 -21.79 17.33
C ARG A 189 -4.78 -22.89 16.37
N ARG A 190 -4.83 -22.56 15.07
CA ARG A 190 -5.05 -23.52 13.99
C ARG A 190 -3.96 -23.33 12.95
N ASP A 191 -3.26 -24.40 12.60
CA ASP A 191 -2.11 -24.37 11.69
C ASP A 191 -1.06 -23.34 12.14
N GLY A 192 -0.78 -23.29 13.45
CA GLY A 192 0.15 -22.36 14.07
C GLY A 192 -0.34 -20.89 14.16
N ARG A 193 -1.55 -20.56 13.69
CA ARG A 193 -2.09 -19.19 13.69
C ARG A 193 -3.13 -18.96 14.77
N ILE A 194 -3.11 -17.79 15.40
CA ILE A 194 -4.08 -17.43 16.43
C ILE A 194 -5.48 -17.22 15.82
N VAL A 195 -6.45 -18.04 16.25
CA VAL A 195 -7.85 -17.98 15.78
C VAL A 195 -8.81 -17.44 16.83
N ALA A 196 -8.49 -17.61 18.12
CA ALA A 196 -9.27 -17.04 19.20
C ALA A 196 -8.41 -16.84 20.47
N ALA A 197 -8.84 -15.90 21.31
CA ALA A 197 -8.28 -15.69 22.64
C ALA A 197 -9.41 -15.34 23.60
N TYR A 198 -9.35 -15.83 24.83
CA TYR A 198 -10.36 -15.59 25.88
C TYR A 198 -9.72 -15.57 27.27
N VAL A 199 -10.40 -14.97 28.25
CA VAL A 199 -9.98 -15.03 29.66
C VAL A 199 -10.50 -16.27 30.41
N THR A 200 -11.23 -17.14 29.69
CA THR A 200 -11.82 -18.38 30.18
C THR A 200 -11.57 -19.45 29.13
N PRO A 201 -11.23 -20.69 29.53
CA PRO A 201 -11.11 -21.77 28.57
C PRO A 201 -12.46 -22.04 27.89
N LEU A 202 -12.41 -22.39 26.61
CA LEU A 202 -13.49 -23.01 25.89
C LEU A 202 -13.55 -24.50 26.22
N ASP A 203 -14.76 -25.00 26.49
CA ASP A 203 -15.05 -26.42 26.54
C ASP A 203 -15.15 -26.94 25.08
N ALA A 204 -14.06 -27.48 24.54
CA ALA A 204 -14.02 -28.02 23.19
C ALA A 204 -13.29 -29.38 23.15
N PRO A 205 -13.98 -30.50 22.79
CA PRO A 205 -13.41 -31.85 22.86
C PRO A 205 -12.43 -32.18 21.72
N GLU A 206 -12.58 -31.58 20.54
CA GLU A 206 -11.62 -31.63 19.42
C GLU A 206 -11.51 -30.23 18.82
N GLY A 207 -10.32 -29.64 18.84
CA GLY A 207 -10.21 -28.20 18.64
C GLY A 207 -8.84 -27.68 18.24
N PRO A 208 -8.74 -26.36 18.00
CA PRO A 208 -7.47 -25.67 17.81
C PRO A 208 -6.53 -25.92 19.00
N GLU A 209 -5.23 -25.97 18.74
CA GLU A 209 -4.16 -26.06 19.74
C GLU A 209 -4.39 -24.98 20.81
N HIS A 210 -4.38 -25.38 22.08
CA HIS A 210 -4.65 -24.49 23.21
C HIS A 210 -3.36 -24.21 23.96
N THR A 211 -2.99 -22.94 24.06
CA THR A 211 -1.92 -22.47 24.97
C THR A 211 -2.45 -21.43 25.94
N ILE A 212 -1.64 -21.14 26.96
CA ILE A 212 -1.92 -20.15 27.97
C ILE A 212 -0.85 -19.07 27.89
N GLU A 213 -1.29 -17.82 27.74
CA GLU A 213 -0.43 -16.65 27.64
C GLU A 213 -0.68 -15.71 28.83
N ALA A 214 0.38 -15.07 29.33
CA ALA A 214 0.29 -14.17 30.48
C ALA A 214 -0.12 -12.74 30.09
N SER A 215 0.06 -12.33 28.84
CA SER A 215 -0.14 -10.95 28.40
C SER A 215 -0.91 -10.86 27.09
N LEU A 216 -1.96 -10.05 27.08
CA LEU A 216 -2.75 -9.76 25.89
C LEU A 216 -1.96 -8.91 24.90
N LEU A 217 -1.09 -8.04 25.41
CA LEU A 217 -0.18 -7.27 24.56
C LEU A 217 0.74 -8.18 23.75
N ASP A 218 1.25 -9.26 24.35
CA ASP A 218 2.10 -10.23 23.66
C ASP A 218 1.28 -11.03 22.63
N VAL A 219 0.05 -11.43 22.96
CA VAL A 219 -0.89 -12.07 22.01
C VAL A 219 -1.19 -11.16 20.82
N PHE A 220 -1.45 -9.86 21.05
CA PHE A 220 -1.69 -8.91 19.97
C PHE A 220 -0.44 -8.63 19.14
N ALA A 221 0.75 -8.65 19.75
CA ALA A 221 2.01 -8.57 19.02
C ALA A 221 2.23 -9.79 18.10
N GLN A 222 2.00 -11.00 18.60
CA GLN A 222 2.04 -12.25 17.82
C GLN A 222 1.05 -12.20 16.65
N LEU A 223 -0.21 -11.85 16.93
CA LEU A 223 -1.27 -11.76 15.92
C LEU A 223 -0.93 -10.75 14.81
N ARG A 224 -0.31 -9.61 15.19
CA ARG A 224 0.18 -8.63 14.21
C ARG A 224 1.33 -9.18 13.38
N ALA A 225 2.30 -9.87 14.00
CA ALA A 225 3.41 -10.46 13.29
C ALA A 225 2.93 -11.49 12.24
N GLU A 226 2.03 -12.41 12.64
CA GLU A 226 1.43 -13.43 11.76
C GLU A 226 0.80 -12.81 10.50
N ARG A 227 0.08 -11.69 10.65
CA ARG A 227 -0.56 -11.00 9.52
C ARG A 227 0.36 -10.09 8.73
N GLY A 228 1.27 -9.39 9.40
CA GLY A 228 2.26 -8.54 8.74
C GLY A 228 3.09 -9.35 7.73
N HIS A 229 3.46 -10.59 8.06
CA HIS A 229 4.11 -11.49 7.11
C HIS A 229 3.20 -11.84 5.92
N ALA A 230 1.95 -12.23 6.18
CA ALA A 230 1.01 -12.60 5.12
C ALA A 230 0.69 -11.43 4.16
N GLU A 231 0.47 -10.23 4.69
CA GLU A 231 0.16 -9.03 3.89
C GLU A 231 1.37 -8.54 3.09
N ARG A 232 2.58 -8.56 3.68
CA ARG A 232 3.83 -8.22 2.95
C ARG A 232 4.05 -9.17 1.78
N SER A 233 3.95 -10.49 2.01
CA SER A 233 4.08 -11.49 0.95
C SER A 233 3.04 -11.31 -0.16
N GLN A 234 1.78 -11.03 0.18
CA GLN A 234 0.74 -10.75 -0.83
C GLN A 234 0.98 -9.45 -1.60
N HIS A 235 1.49 -8.41 -0.94
CA HIS A 235 1.77 -7.13 -1.58
C HIS A 235 2.95 -7.23 -2.55
N GLY A 236 4.05 -7.87 -2.13
CA GLY A 236 5.20 -8.17 -2.97
C GLY A 236 4.81 -8.98 -4.20
N GLU A 237 4.02 -10.05 -4.00
CA GLU A 237 3.51 -10.89 -5.09
C GLU A 237 2.67 -10.10 -6.11
N ARG A 238 1.74 -9.24 -5.65
CA ARG A 238 0.95 -8.38 -6.55
C ARG A 238 1.82 -7.40 -7.34
N ARG A 239 2.90 -6.89 -6.75
CA ARG A 239 3.86 -6.01 -7.43
C ARG A 239 4.63 -6.79 -8.50
N ARG A 240 5.16 -7.98 -8.17
CA ARG A 240 5.82 -8.87 -9.15
C ARG A 240 4.90 -9.21 -10.31
N GLN A 241 3.65 -9.57 -10.06
CA GLN A 241 2.66 -9.84 -11.12
C GLN A 241 2.42 -8.64 -12.04
N ARG A 242 2.35 -7.43 -11.49
CA ARG A 242 2.22 -6.21 -12.31
C ARG A 242 3.48 -5.96 -13.15
N LEU A 243 4.66 -6.16 -12.57
CA LEU A 243 5.93 -6.03 -13.28
C LEU A 243 6.03 -7.05 -14.41
N PHE A 244 5.75 -8.33 -14.16
CA PHE A 244 5.75 -9.38 -15.18
C PHE A 244 4.78 -9.07 -16.31
N ARG A 245 3.54 -8.65 -16.02
CA ARG A 245 2.58 -8.26 -17.07
C ARG A 245 3.13 -7.15 -17.99
N ARG A 246 3.83 -6.16 -17.43
CA ARG A 246 4.47 -5.09 -18.21
C ARG A 246 5.61 -5.63 -19.07
N LEU A 247 6.46 -6.48 -18.50
CA LEU A 247 7.57 -7.12 -19.21
C LEU A 247 7.05 -8.05 -20.32
N ASP A 248 5.99 -8.83 -20.08
CA ASP A 248 5.31 -9.71 -21.04
C ASP A 248 4.71 -8.95 -22.21
N GLU A 249 4.03 -7.83 -21.95
CA GLU A 249 3.48 -7.00 -23.01
C GLU A 249 4.59 -6.44 -23.90
N ARG A 250 5.71 -6.06 -23.29
CA ARG A 250 6.84 -5.48 -24.00
C ARG A 250 7.62 -6.50 -24.81
N ASP A 251 7.85 -7.67 -24.22
CA ASP A 251 8.43 -8.82 -24.88
C ASP A 251 7.63 -9.18 -26.14
N ARG A 252 6.31 -9.32 -26.01
CA ARG A 252 5.40 -9.57 -27.14
C ARG A 252 5.51 -8.52 -28.24
N LYS A 253 5.57 -7.23 -27.88
CA LYS A 253 5.73 -6.13 -28.86
C LYS A 253 7.08 -6.19 -29.57
N ALA A 254 8.16 -6.47 -28.85
CA ALA A 254 9.51 -6.57 -29.42
C ALA A 254 9.63 -7.77 -30.37
N HIS A 255 9.10 -8.93 -29.99
CA HIS A 255 9.03 -10.12 -30.85
C HIS A 255 8.19 -9.88 -32.11
N ALA A 256 7.03 -9.22 -31.99
CA ALA A 256 6.22 -8.87 -33.15
C ALA A 256 6.94 -7.91 -34.11
N GLU A 257 7.67 -6.93 -33.57
CA GLU A 257 8.47 -6.00 -34.39
C GLU A 257 9.64 -6.72 -35.08
N LEU A 258 10.35 -7.60 -34.37
CA LEU A 258 11.40 -8.45 -34.95
C LEU A 258 10.87 -9.32 -36.09
N ALA A 259 9.69 -9.93 -35.94
CA ALA A 259 9.06 -10.72 -36.99
C ALA A 259 8.71 -9.87 -38.23
N ALA A 260 8.22 -8.64 -38.03
CA ALA A 260 7.95 -7.72 -39.13
C ALA A 260 9.24 -7.25 -39.83
N LEU A 261 10.32 -7.03 -39.08
CA LEU A 261 11.62 -6.64 -39.62
C LEU A 261 12.33 -7.80 -40.34
N SER A 262 12.19 -9.04 -39.87
CA SER A 262 12.75 -10.21 -40.53
C SER A 262 12.12 -10.42 -41.91
N GLU A 263 10.80 -10.26 -42.04
CA GLU A 263 10.11 -10.33 -43.33
C GLU A 263 10.56 -9.21 -44.28
N LYS A 264 10.77 -7.99 -43.77
CA LYS A 264 11.34 -6.89 -44.56
C LYS A 264 12.78 -7.16 -44.99
N ARG A 265 13.60 -7.73 -44.11
CA ARG A 265 14.99 -8.12 -44.41
C ARG A 265 15.03 -9.21 -45.47
N ARG A 266 14.12 -10.19 -45.42
CA ARG A 266 13.98 -11.25 -46.42
C ARG A 266 13.70 -10.66 -47.82
N ARG A 267 12.70 -9.79 -47.92
CA ARG A 267 12.38 -9.06 -49.18
C ARG A 267 13.54 -8.20 -49.67
N ALA A 268 14.30 -7.58 -48.76
CA ALA A 268 15.48 -6.81 -49.10
C ALA A 268 16.68 -7.68 -49.51
N GLY A 269 16.77 -8.94 -49.06
CA GLY A 269 17.77 -9.92 -49.50
C GLY A 269 17.57 -10.32 -50.97
N ASP A 270 16.32 -10.37 -51.41
CA ASP A 270 15.95 -10.67 -52.81
C ASP A 270 16.16 -9.46 -53.76
N ARG A 271 16.65 -8.31 -53.26
CA ARG A 271 16.79 -7.08 -54.07
C ARG A 271 17.74 -7.23 -55.26
N GLU A 272 18.72 -8.13 -55.18
CA GLU A 272 19.64 -8.38 -56.30
C GLU A 272 18.92 -8.98 -57.51
N MET A 273 17.80 -9.69 -57.29
CA MET A 273 16.93 -10.15 -58.38
C MET A 273 16.28 -8.96 -59.09
N LEU A 274 15.78 -7.95 -58.36
CA LEU A 274 15.24 -6.72 -58.96
C LEU A 274 16.27 -5.97 -59.82
N ARG A 275 17.54 -5.96 -59.39
CA ARG A 275 18.64 -5.38 -60.17
C ARG A 275 18.88 -6.20 -61.44
N ARG A 276 18.97 -7.52 -61.33
CA ARG A 276 19.17 -8.44 -62.46
C ARG A 276 18.04 -8.34 -63.49
N ASP A 277 16.78 -8.37 -63.05
CA ASP A 277 15.60 -8.24 -63.91
C ASP A 277 15.59 -6.89 -64.65
N GLY A 278 15.97 -5.81 -63.96
CA GLY A 278 16.11 -4.48 -64.57
C GLY A 278 17.22 -4.45 -65.63
N GLU A 279 18.37 -5.06 -65.34
CA GLU A 279 19.50 -5.18 -66.28
C GLU A 279 19.15 -6.03 -67.51
N GLU A 280 18.45 -7.14 -67.33
CA GLU A 280 18.00 -8.02 -68.42
C GLU A 280 17.03 -7.31 -69.38
N ILE A 281 16.11 -6.51 -68.85
CA ILE A 281 15.20 -5.69 -69.67
C ILE A 281 15.99 -4.70 -70.53
N PHE A 282 17.01 -4.05 -69.96
CA PHE A 282 17.86 -3.12 -70.72
C PHE A 282 18.75 -3.84 -71.74
N ALA A 283 19.28 -5.02 -71.40
CA ALA A 283 20.12 -5.81 -72.29
C ALA A 283 19.35 -6.28 -73.54
N THR A 284 18.12 -6.77 -73.37
CA THR A 284 17.27 -7.31 -74.45
C THR A 284 16.44 -6.24 -75.18
N LEU A 285 16.54 -4.96 -74.78
CA LEU A 285 15.67 -3.89 -75.28
C LEU A 285 15.76 -3.66 -76.79
N HIS A 286 16.93 -3.92 -77.38
CA HIS A 286 17.20 -3.72 -78.80
C HIS A 286 16.49 -4.77 -79.70
N GLU A 287 16.14 -5.93 -79.14
CA GLU A 287 15.45 -7.04 -79.79
C GLU A 287 13.92 -6.86 -79.78
N ARG A 288 13.41 -5.89 -79.00
CA ARG A 288 11.97 -5.66 -78.80
C ARG A 288 11.38 -4.69 -79.84
N PRO A 289 10.08 -4.82 -80.20
CA PRO A 289 9.38 -3.87 -81.07
C PRO A 289 9.49 -2.43 -80.54
N ARG A 290 9.66 -1.44 -81.43
CA ARG A 290 9.89 -0.04 -81.02
C ARG A 290 8.77 0.52 -80.14
N GLU A 291 7.54 0.09 -80.37
CA GLU A 291 6.33 0.50 -79.65
C GLU A 291 6.34 0.05 -78.19
N GLU A 292 6.98 -1.08 -77.87
CA GLU A 292 7.03 -1.65 -76.51
C GLU A 292 8.21 -1.12 -75.68
N ARG A 293 9.23 -0.53 -76.32
CA ARG A 293 10.48 -0.13 -75.66
C ARG A 293 10.28 0.92 -74.57
N ALA A 294 9.33 1.84 -74.73
CA ALA A 294 9.06 2.87 -73.73
C ALA A 294 8.55 2.24 -72.42
N THR A 295 7.53 1.39 -72.52
CA THR A 295 6.94 0.70 -71.37
C THR A 295 7.94 -0.22 -70.64
N LEU A 296 8.82 -0.90 -71.39
CA LEU A 296 9.88 -1.72 -70.82
C LEU A 296 10.92 -0.89 -70.06
N LYS A 297 11.31 0.28 -70.57
CA LYS A 297 12.21 1.22 -69.86
C LYS A 297 11.59 1.72 -68.56
N ASP A 298 10.30 2.05 -68.57
CA ASP A 298 9.59 2.49 -67.35
C ASP A 298 9.55 1.38 -66.30
N ARG A 299 9.28 0.14 -66.74
CA ARG A 299 9.33 -1.05 -65.87
C ARG A 299 10.71 -1.26 -65.25
N ALA A 300 11.79 -1.21 -66.04
CA ALA A 300 13.16 -1.36 -65.52
C ALA A 300 13.54 -0.22 -64.55
N THR A 301 13.09 1.01 -64.84
CA THR A 301 13.30 2.17 -63.95
C THR A 301 12.60 1.98 -62.61
N ALA A 302 11.38 1.45 -62.61
CA ALA A 302 10.65 1.12 -61.38
C ALA A 302 11.39 0.05 -60.54
N LEU A 303 11.92 -1.00 -61.18
CA LEU A 303 12.71 -2.05 -60.52
C LEU A 303 13.97 -1.48 -59.84
N PHE A 304 14.71 -0.59 -60.51
CA PHE A 304 15.88 0.06 -59.91
C PHE A 304 15.53 1.04 -58.78
N ALA A 305 14.39 1.73 -58.88
CA ALA A 305 13.91 2.60 -57.82
C ALA A 305 13.59 1.79 -56.55
N GLU A 306 12.96 0.62 -56.71
CA GLU A 306 12.69 -0.30 -55.61
C GLU A 306 13.98 -0.90 -55.02
N TYR A 307 14.93 -1.32 -55.86
CA TYR A 307 16.26 -1.78 -55.43
C TYR A 307 16.98 -0.74 -54.54
N LYS A 308 17.01 0.52 -54.98
CA LYS A 308 17.65 1.63 -54.23
C LYS A 308 16.92 1.90 -52.91
N LYS A 309 15.59 1.82 -52.90
CA LYS A 309 14.75 2.01 -51.70
C LYS A 309 15.03 0.93 -50.66
N LEU A 310 15.10 -0.34 -51.07
CA LEU A 310 15.43 -1.47 -50.21
C LEU A 310 16.87 -1.40 -49.71
N GLY A 311 17.82 -0.98 -50.55
CA GLY A 311 19.21 -0.76 -50.13
C GLY A 311 19.35 0.27 -49.00
N LYS A 312 18.59 1.37 -49.06
CA LYS A 312 18.62 2.42 -48.03
C LYS A 312 17.97 2.00 -46.70
N SER A 313 17.01 1.08 -46.71
CA SER A 313 16.33 0.65 -45.48
C SER A 313 17.10 -0.40 -44.68
N LEU A 314 17.97 -1.19 -45.31
CA LEU A 314 18.72 -2.30 -44.69
C LEU A 314 19.52 -1.89 -43.44
N PRO A 315 20.36 -0.84 -43.44
CA PRO A 315 21.12 -0.46 -42.24
C PRO A 315 20.23 -0.08 -41.05
N HIS A 316 19.08 0.55 -41.33
CA HIS A 316 18.11 0.91 -40.30
C HIS A 316 17.40 -0.32 -39.72
N ILE A 317 17.11 -1.31 -40.57
CA ILE A 317 16.53 -2.59 -40.14
C ILE A 317 17.53 -3.33 -39.24
N GLU A 318 18.80 -3.43 -39.65
CA GLU A 318 19.85 -4.10 -38.87
C GLU A 318 20.08 -3.45 -37.50
N LEU A 319 20.18 -2.11 -37.47
CA LEU A 319 20.30 -1.36 -36.23
C LEU A 319 19.12 -1.63 -35.30
N ARG A 320 17.89 -1.59 -35.84
CA ARG A 320 16.69 -1.81 -35.04
C ARG A 320 16.57 -3.25 -34.53
N VAL A 321 16.95 -4.24 -35.34
CA VAL A 321 17.04 -5.64 -34.92
C VAL A 321 18.01 -5.79 -33.74
N ARG A 322 19.21 -5.21 -33.84
CA ARG A 322 20.20 -5.24 -32.75
C ARG A 322 19.65 -4.65 -31.45
N ASP A 323 19.00 -3.49 -31.54
CA ASP A 323 18.44 -2.81 -30.37
C ASP A 323 17.29 -3.62 -29.73
N LEU A 324 16.44 -4.25 -30.54
CA LEU A 324 15.35 -5.12 -30.06
C LEU A 324 15.89 -6.39 -29.41
N THR A 325 16.95 -7.00 -29.95
CA THR A 325 17.61 -8.17 -29.34
C THR A 325 18.22 -7.82 -27.99
N ALA A 326 18.89 -6.66 -27.87
CA ALA A 326 19.43 -6.19 -26.59
C ALA A 326 18.32 -5.92 -25.56
N LEU A 327 17.20 -5.36 -26.01
CA LEU A 327 16.02 -5.14 -25.16
C LEU A 327 15.46 -6.46 -24.63
N LEU A 328 15.33 -7.49 -25.46
CA LEU A 328 14.83 -8.80 -25.03
C LEU A 328 15.74 -9.44 -23.97
N ALA A 329 17.05 -9.42 -24.16
CA ALA A 329 18.01 -9.89 -23.16
C ALA A 329 17.89 -9.12 -21.82
N SER A 330 17.61 -7.82 -21.89
CA SER A 330 17.38 -6.98 -20.71
C SER A 330 16.08 -7.35 -19.99
N ILE A 331 15.02 -7.66 -20.74
CA ILE A 331 13.74 -8.13 -20.21
C ILE A 331 13.91 -9.48 -19.49
N GLU A 332 14.63 -10.44 -20.10
CA GLU A 332 14.94 -11.73 -19.47
C GLU A 332 15.69 -11.56 -18.15
N THR A 333 16.71 -10.71 -18.15
CA THR A 333 17.48 -10.39 -16.94
C THR A 333 16.59 -9.81 -15.85
N LEU A 334 15.71 -8.85 -16.19
CA LEU A 334 14.79 -8.23 -15.23
C LEU A 334 13.74 -9.21 -14.69
N ARG A 335 13.29 -10.18 -15.49
CA ARG A 335 12.42 -11.25 -15.00
C ARG A 335 13.14 -12.08 -13.95
N TRP A 336 14.36 -12.51 -14.26
CA TRP A 336 15.17 -13.31 -13.35
C TRP A 336 15.50 -12.55 -12.05
N GLU A 337 15.78 -11.24 -12.12
CA GLU A 337 15.93 -10.37 -10.95
C GLU A 337 14.64 -10.28 -10.13
N ALA A 338 13.49 -10.05 -10.78
CA ALA A 338 12.20 -9.89 -10.10
C ALA A 338 11.73 -11.15 -9.37
N GLU A 339 12.04 -12.34 -9.89
CA GLU A 339 11.70 -13.63 -9.27
C GLU A 339 12.43 -13.86 -7.95
N ARG A 340 13.70 -13.47 -7.86
CA ARG A 340 14.55 -13.71 -6.68
C ARG A 340 14.68 -12.51 -5.75
N ALA A 341 14.34 -11.31 -6.20
CA ALA A 341 14.39 -10.11 -5.38
C ALA A 341 13.52 -10.27 -4.14
N ARG A 342 14.03 -9.86 -2.97
CA ARG A 342 13.22 -9.74 -1.76
C ARG A 342 12.24 -8.57 -1.94
N ASP A 343 11.15 -8.54 -1.17
CA ASP A 343 10.11 -7.51 -1.32
C ASP A 343 10.66 -6.08 -1.13
N GLU A 344 11.72 -5.93 -0.32
CA GLU A 344 12.44 -4.67 -0.10
C GLU A 344 13.30 -4.22 -1.29
N ASP A 345 13.82 -5.17 -2.07
CA ASP A 345 14.70 -4.93 -3.22
C ASP A 345 13.89 -4.76 -4.54
N LEU A 346 12.60 -5.11 -4.52
CA LEU A 346 11.69 -5.02 -5.66
C LEU A 346 11.55 -3.59 -6.27
N PRO A 347 11.58 -2.48 -5.51
CA PRO A 347 11.58 -1.12 -6.08
C PRO A 347 12.75 -0.84 -7.03
N ASP A 348 13.92 -1.43 -6.78
CA ASP A 348 15.10 -1.22 -7.63
C ASP A 348 14.92 -1.92 -8.99
N VAL A 349 14.37 -3.13 -8.97
CA VAL A 349 14.01 -3.87 -10.20
C VAL A 349 12.92 -3.13 -10.98
N GLU A 350 11.91 -2.58 -10.30
CA GLU A 350 10.88 -1.76 -10.93
C GLU A 350 11.45 -0.49 -11.56
N THR A 351 12.44 0.14 -10.91
CA THR A 351 13.14 1.32 -11.42
C THR A 351 13.96 0.98 -12.66
N ALA A 352 14.72 -0.10 -12.64
CA ALA A 352 15.46 -0.59 -13.81
C ALA A 352 14.53 -0.93 -14.97
N ALA A 353 13.38 -1.56 -14.71
CA ALA A 353 12.37 -1.83 -15.73
C ALA A 353 11.75 -0.56 -16.32
N ALA A 354 11.58 0.50 -15.52
CA ALA A 354 11.10 1.79 -15.99
C ALA A 354 12.13 2.50 -16.89
N GLN A 355 13.43 2.33 -16.65
CA GLN A 355 14.49 2.91 -17.49
C GLN A 355 14.54 2.31 -18.90
N LEU A 356 14.01 1.10 -19.08
CA LEU A 356 13.84 0.54 -20.43
C LEU A 356 12.76 1.30 -21.21
N GLU A 357 11.84 2.05 -20.60
CA GLU A 357 10.81 2.79 -21.33
C GLU A 357 11.40 3.83 -22.28
N PRO A 358 10.96 3.88 -23.55
CA PRO A 358 11.31 4.99 -24.41
C PRO A 358 10.81 6.27 -23.74
N ARG A 359 11.70 7.24 -23.49
CA ARG A 359 11.34 8.54 -22.93
C ARG A 359 10.13 9.08 -23.70
N GLN A 360 8.97 9.21 -23.03
CA GLN A 360 7.82 9.85 -23.64
C GLN A 360 8.26 11.25 -24.07
N LYS A 361 8.08 11.56 -25.36
CA LYS A 361 8.22 12.96 -25.81
C LYS A 361 7.23 13.78 -24.98
N PRO A 362 7.64 14.91 -24.37
CA PRO A 362 6.72 15.74 -23.60
C PRO A 362 5.51 16.06 -24.49
N ALA A 363 4.31 15.82 -23.95
CA ALA A 363 3.07 16.10 -24.64
C ALA A 363 3.10 17.55 -25.11
N LYS A 364 2.97 17.78 -26.42
CA LYS A 364 2.81 19.14 -26.95
C LYS A 364 1.57 19.74 -26.30
N THR A 365 1.76 20.69 -25.40
CA THR A 365 0.72 21.52 -24.82
C THR A 365 -0.04 22.17 -25.96
N ARG A 366 -1.26 21.69 -26.25
CA ARG A 366 -2.18 22.38 -27.14
C ARG A 366 -2.52 23.71 -26.48
N ALA A 367 -1.98 24.81 -27.00
CA ALA A 367 -2.38 26.15 -26.60
C ALA A 367 -3.90 26.28 -26.77
N ALA A 368 -4.60 26.60 -25.68
CA ALA A 368 -6.03 26.84 -25.70
C ALA A 368 -6.33 28.06 -26.58
N ALA A 369 -7.23 27.88 -27.55
CA ALA A 369 -7.71 28.98 -28.39
C ALA A 369 -8.39 30.06 -27.52
N PRO A 370 -8.21 31.36 -27.83
CA PRO A 370 -8.77 32.43 -27.03
C PRO A 370 -10.30 32.44 -27.17
N LYS A 371 -11.00 32.36 -26.04
CA LYS A 371 -12.46 32.51 -25.95
C LYS A 371 -12.86 33.89 -26.49
N ARG A 372 -13.64 33.93 -27.58
CA ARG A 372 -14.32 35.14 -28.07
C ARG A 372 -15.18 35.72 -26.95
N ARG A 373 -14.91 36.97 -26.56
CA ARG A 373 -15.80 37.77 -25.71
C ARG A 373 -17.12 37.97 -26.46
N ARG A 374 -18.24 37.55 -25.86
CA ARG A 374 -19.57 38.01 -26.27
C ARG A 374 -19.70 39.47 -25.83
N ALA A 375 -20.02 40.35 -26.77
CA ALA A 375 -20.48 41.69 -26.47
C ALA A 375 -21.83 41.61 -25.74
N LEU A 376 -22.01 42.42 -24.70
CA LEU A 376 -23.32 42.74 -24.16
C LEU A 376 -23.97 43.75 -25.11
N GLU A 377 -25.18 43.44 -25.56
CA GLU A 377 -26.23 44.40 -25.88
C GLU A 377 -27.40 44.14 -24.95
#